data_AF-A0A8U0S4F4-F1
#
_entry.id   AF-A0A8U0S4F4-F1
#
_cell.length_a   1.000
_cell.length_b   1.000
_cell.length_c   1.000
_cell.angle_alpha   90.00
_cell.angle_beta   90.00
_cell.angle_gamma   90.00
#
_symmetry.space_group_name_H-M   'P 1'
#
loop_
_entity.id
_entity.type
_entity.pdbx_description
1 polymer ?
#
loop_
_entity_poly.entity_id
_entity_poly.type
_entity_poly.pdbx_seq_one_letter_code
_entity_poly.pdbx_strand_id
1 'polypeptide(L)'
;MTDDKDVLRDVWFGRIPTCFTLYQDEITEREAEPYYLLLPRVSYLTLVTDKVKKHFQKVMRQEDISEIWFEYEGTPLKWHYPIGLLFDLLASSSALPWNIIVHFKSFPEKDLLHCPSKDAIEAHFMSCVKEADALKHKSQVINEMQKKDHKQLWMGLQNDLTSFGPSTGNSWNILQKKMDFVISLLEYIRQQLNDLSFRSFFVLWLQMDSCIH
;
A
#
# COMPACT_ATOMS: atom_id res chain seq x y z
N MET A 1 -14.13 -15.27 -21.48
CA MET A 1 -12.66 -15.23 -21.38
C MET A 1 -12.06 -13.85 -21.64
N THR A 2 -12.64 -12.99 -22.49
CA THR A 2 -12.29 -11.56 -22.59
C THR A 2 -12.79 -10.77 -21.37
N ASP A 3 -14.02 -11.02 -20.95
CA ASP A 3 -14.69 -10.26 -19.87
C ASP A 3 -13.93 -10.32 -18.52
N ASP A 4 -13.41 -11.48 -18.14
CA ASP A 4 -12.65 -11.64 -16.88
C ASP A 4 -11.34 -10.82 -16.88
N LYS A 5 -10.71 -10.66 -18.05
CA LYS A 5 -9.47 -9.87 -18.18
C LYS A 5 -9.77 -8.38 -18.07
N ASP A 6 -10.90 -7.93 -18.60
CA ASP A 6 -11.34 -6.56 -18.49
C ASP A 6 -11.67 -6.21 -17.03
N VAL A 7 -12.35 -7.09 -16.29
CA VAL A 7 -12.61 -6.90 -14.85
C VAL A 7 -11.32 -6.78 -14.04
N LEU A 8 -10.33 -7.66 -14.28
CA LEU A 8 -9.04 -7.58 -13.59
C LEU A 8 -8.29 -6.28 -13.90
N ARG A 9 -8.35 -5.84 -15.15
CA ARG A 9 -7.77 -4.56 -15.58
C ARG A 9 -8.44 -3.40 -14.83
N ASP A 10 -9.76 -3.40 -14.77
CA ASP A 10 -10.52 -2.31 -14.11
C ASP A 10 -10.22 -2.25 -12.60
N VAL A 11 -10.11 -3.41 -11.93
CA VAL A 11 -9.69 -3.48 -10.52
C VAL A 11 -8.30 -2.89 -10.32
N TRP A 12 -7.33 -3.25 -11.17
CA TRP A 12 -5.93 -2.81 -11.02
C TRP A 12 -5.72 -1.33 -11.36
N PHE A 13 -6.39 -0.87 -12.41
CA PHE A 13 -6.29 0.53 -12.84
C PHE A 13 -7.26 1.46 -12.10
N GLY A 14 -8.04 0.95 -11.14
CA GLY A 14 -8.85 1.76 -10.24
C GLY A 14 -8.05 2.88 -9.58
N ARG A 15 -8.59 4.10 -9.63
CA ARG A 15 -7.99 5.31 -9.04
C ARG A 15 -8.94 6.01 -8.09
N ILE A 16 -8.38 6.70 -7.09
CA ILE A 16 -9.10 7.58 -6.18
C ILE A 16 -8.53 9.00 -6.36
N PRO A 17 -9.35 10.00 -6.73
CA PRO A 17 -8.90 11.38 -6.71
C PRO A 17 -8.71 11.83 -5.28
N THR A 18 -7.49 12.27 -4.97
CA THR A 18 -7.08 12.61 -3.61
C THR A 18 -6.49 14.01 -3.58
N CYS A 19 -6.90 14.79 -2.57
CA CYS A 19 -6.31 16.07 -2.21
C CYS A 19 -5.48 15.88 -0.95
N PHE A 20 -4.19 16.17 -1.01
CA PHE A 20 -3.31 16.20 0.15
C PHE A 20 -3.17 17.64 0.64
N THR A 21 -3.41 17.87 1.92
CA THR A 21 -3.23 19.18 2.56
C THR A 21 -2.26 19.02 3.74
N LEU A 22 -1.32 19.95 3.89
CA LEU A 22 -0.42 19.93 5.04
C LEU A 22 -1.20 20.29 6.33
N TYR A 23 -0.91 19.62 7.43
CA TYR A 23 -1.53 19.94 8.72
C TYR A 23 -1.23 21.38 9.14
N GLN A 24 -2.23 22.07 9.70
CA GLN A 24 -2.20 23.52 9.91
C GLN A 24 -1.15 23.97 10.94
N ASP A 25 -0.85 23.13 11.93
CA ASP A 25 0.15 23.46 12.96
C ASP A 25 1.59 23.05 12.57
N GLU A 26 1.80 22.53 11.35
CA GLU A 26 3.15 22.26 10.85
C GLU A 26 3.90 23.58 10.59
N ILE A 27 5.14 23.67 11.09
CA ILE A 27 5.94 24.89 10.95
C ILE A 27 6.51 24.94 9.54
N THR A 28 6.01 25.87 8.74
CA THR A 28 6.44 26.09 7.34
C THR A 28 7.09 27.46 7.15
N GLU A 29 8.06 27.54 6.24
CA GLU A 29 8.68 28.81 5.82
C GLU A 29 7.74 29.67 4.95
N ARG A 30 6.76 29.03 4.30
CA ARG A 30 5.75 29.64 3.42
C ARG A 30 4.49 28.77 3.38
N GLU A 31 3.39 29.36 2.93
CA GLU A 31 2.13 28.64 2.75
C GLU A 31 2.29 27.42 1.83
N ALA A 32 1.76 26.28 2.27
CA ALA A 32 1.83 25.01 1.56
C ALA A 32 0.59 24.83 0.67
N GLU A 33 0.77 24.86 -0.65
CA GLU A 33 -0.33 24.58 -1.58
C GLU A 33 -0.76 23.10 -1.49
N PRO A 34 -2.08 22.80 -1.56
CA PRO A 34 -2.56 21.42 -1.62
C PRO A 34 -2.02 20.66 -2.84
N TYR A 35 -1.79 19.35 -2.69
CA TYR A 35 -1.27 18.48 -3.75
C TYR A 35 -2.33 17.47 -4.20
N TYR A 36 -2.71 17.49 -5.48
CA TYR A 36 -3.70 16.59 -6.04
C TYR A 36 -3.04 15.40 -6.75
N LEU A 37 -3.52 14.19 -6.47
CA LEU A 37 -3.00 12.96 -7.07
C LEU A 37 -4.10 11.92 -7.25
N LEU A 38 -4.04 11.16 -8.35
CA LEU A 38 -4.86 9.97 -8.56
C LEU A 38 -4.17 8.77 -7.91
N LEU A 39 -4.63 8.37 -6.73
CA LEU A 39 -4.05 7.24 -6.00
C LEU A 39 -4.53 5.89 -6.55
N PRO A 40 -3.63 4.92 -6.78
CA PRO A 40 -3.99 3.56 -7.18
C PRO A 40 -4.61 2.76 -6.03
N ARG A 41 -5.81 2.22 -6.24
CA ARG A 41 -6.56 1.47 -5.21
C ARG A 41 -5.80 0.26 -4.65
N VAL A 42 -5.05 -0.44 -5.50
CA VAL A 42 -4.36 -1.70 -5.15
C VAL A 42 -2.99 -1.52 -4.49
N SER A 43 -2.51 -0.29 -4.30
CA SER A 43 -1.19 0.01 -3.72
C SER A 43 -1.28 0.54 -2.28
N TYR A 44 -0.13 0.93 -1.73
CA TYR A 44 0.03 1.45 -0.38
C TYR A 44 0.42 2.93 -0.39
N LEU A 45 -0.06 3.72 0.58
CA LEU A 45 0.18 5.17 0.65
C LEU A 45 1.68 5.50 0.59
N THR A 46 2.49 4.89 1.44
CA THR A 46 3.94 5.14 1.54
C THR A 46 4.74 4.70 0.31
N LEU A 47 4.15 3.91 -0.60
CA LEU A 47 4.80 3.49 -1.84
C LEU A 47 4.61 4.52 -2.97
N VAL A 48 3.50 5.25 -2.97
CA VAL A 48 3.07 6.09 -4.12
C VAL A 48 3.10 7.59 -3.85
N THR A 49 3.40 8.00 -2.61
CA THR A 49 3.36 9.42 -2.19
C THR A 49 4.74 10.09 -2.18
N ASP A 50 5.76 9.53 -2.85
CA ASP A 50 7.10 10.16 -2.97
C ASP A 50 7.05 11.61 -3.48
N LYS A 51 6.15 11.89 -4.45
CA LYS A 51 5.96 13.25 -4.99
C LYS A 51 5.28 14.19 -3.98
N VAL A 52 4.34 13.67 -3.19
CA VAL A 52 3.63 14.40 -2.13
C VAL A 52 4.62 14.78 -1.02
N LYS A 53 5.43 13.80 -0.58
CA LYS A 53 6.50 14.02 0.40
C LYS A 53 7.47 15.11 -0.07
N LYS A 54 7.99 15.00 -1.30
CA LYS A 54 8.89 16.00 -1.89
C LYS A 54 8.24 17.38 -2.05
N HIS A 55 6.93 17.45 -2.28
CA HIS A 55 6.21 18.72 -2.41
C HIS A 55 6.21 19.47 -1.08
N PHE A 56 5.74 18.83 0.00
CA PHE A 56 5.65 19.48 1.31
C PHE A 56 7.00 19.68 1.99
N GLN A 57 7.99 18.83 1.74
CA GLN A 57 9.35 19.05 2.24
C GLN A 57 10.00 20.34 1.72
N LYS A 58 9.55 20.91 0.58
CA LYS A 58 10.09 22.17 0.02
C LYS A 58 9.65 23.43 0.76
N VAL A 59 8.67 23.32 1.65
CA VAL A 59 8.14 24.44 2.44
C VAL A 59 8.48 24.30 3.92
N MET A 60 9.13 23.20 4.32
CA MET A 60 9.52 22.91 5.69
C MET A 60 11.01 23.12 5.90
N ARG A 61 11.40 23.49 7.12
CA ARG A 61 12.81 23.52 7.54
C ARG A 61 13.36 22.11 7.69
N GLN A 62 14.62 21.90 7.35
CA GLN A 62 15.24 20.56 7.35
C GLN A 62 15.22 19.87 8.72
N GLU A 63 15.29 20.65 9.81
CA GLU A 63 15.20 20.18 11.20
C GLU A 63 13.81 19.71 11.62
N ASP A 64 12.78 20.18 10.93
CA ASP A 64 11.37 19.84 11.19
C ASP A 64 10.89 18.64 10.36
N ILE A 65 11.71 18.13 9.43
CA ILE A 65 11.37 17.00 8.56
C ILE A 65 11.62 15.67 9.29
N SER A 66 10.54 15.03 9.71
CA SER A 66 10.52 13.66 10.25
C SER A 66 9.77 12.70 9.32
N GLU A 67 9.39 11.53 9.83
CA GLU A 67 8.63 10.53 9.08
C GLU A 67 7.25 11.07 8.70
N ILE A 68 6.89 10.96 7.42
CA ILE A 68 5.59 11.39 6.91
C ILE A 68 4.52 10.39 7.33
N TRP A 69 3.39 10.89 7.84
CA TRP A 69 2.20 10.09 8.07
C TRP A 69 0.95 10.84 7.61
N PHE A 70 -0.15 10.10 7.49
CA PHE A 70 -1.38 10.58 6.85
C PHE A 70 -2.57 10.39 7.77
N GLU A 71 -3.51 11.32 7.72
CA GLU A 71 -4.73 11.31 8.52
C GLU A 71 -5.96 11.57 7.63
N TYR A 72 -7.09 10.98 8.02
CA TYR A 72 -8.41 11.34 7.51
C TYR A 72 -9.35 11.56 8.69
N GLU A 73 -9.93 12.76 8.82
CA GLU A 73 -10.90 13.13 9.87
C GLU A 73 -10.50 12.67 11.29
N GLY A 74 -9.26 12.97 11.72
CA GLY A 74 -8.75 12.58 13.04
C GLY A 74 -8.25 11.14 13.14
N THR A 75 -8.37 10.34 12.08
CA THR A 75 -7.96 8.93 12.06
C THR A 75 -6.63 8.74 11.32
N PRO A 76 -5.56 8.30 11.99
CA PRO A 76 -4.31 7.94 11.34
C PRO A 76 -4.48 6.79 10.34
N LEU A 77 -4.00 7.00 9.10
CA LEU A 77 -4.14 6.05 7.99
C LEU A 77 -3.02 5.01 8.02
N LYS A 78 -3.40 3.75 8.25
CA LYS A 78 -2.48 2.61 8.30
C LYS A 78 -1.88 2.33 6.92
N TRP A 79 -0.61 2.68 6.71
CA TRP A 79 0.05 2.56 5.41
C TRP A 79 0.06 1.14 4.83
N HIS A 80 0.06 0.12 5.68
CA HIS A 80 0.10 -1.29 5.31
C HIS A 80 -1.26 -1.84 4.86
N TYR A 81 -2.32 -1.01 4.90
CA TYR A 81 -3.62 -1.31 4.30
C TYR A 81 -3.67 -0.73 2.87
N PRO A 82 -4.23 -1.46 1.89
CA PRO A 82 -4.37 -0.92 0.54
C PRO A 82 -5.17 0.39 0.52
N ILE A 83 -4.79 1.31 -0.35
CA ILE A 83 -5.42 2.63 -0.49
C ILE A 83 -6.93 2.51 -0.75
N GLY A 84 -7.33 1.60 -1.63
CA GLY A 84 -8.72 1.34 -1.96
C GLY A 84 -9.54 0.91 -0.75
N LEU A 85 -8.96 0.05 0.09
CA LEU A 85 -9.58 -0.40 1.34
C LEU A 85 -9.77 0.76 2.32
N LEU A 86 -8.72 1.56 2.53
CA LEU A 86 -8.79 2.72 3.44
C LEU A 86 -9.88 3.70 3.00
N PHE A 87 -9.94 4.01 1.70
CA PHE A 87 -10.96 4.89 1.15
C PHE A 87 -12.36 4.29 1.27
N ASP A 88 -12.54 3.03 0.88
CA ASP A 88 -13.86 2.39 0.89
C ASP A 88 -14.43 2.28 2.30
N LEU A 89 -13.57 2.05 3.30
CA LEU A 89 -13.94 1.96 4.71
C LEU A 89 -14.23 3.32 5.36
N LEU A 90 -13.45 4.35 5.05
CA LEU A 90 -13.45 5.61 5.80
C LEU A 90 -14.16 6.77 5.08
N ALA A 91 -14.12 6.80 3.74
CA ALA A 91 -14.43 8.01 2.97
C ALA A 91 -15.34 7.76 1.75
N SER A 92 -15.83 6.52 1.53
CA SER A 92 -16.66 6.18 0.36
C SER A 92 -17.99 6.93 0.29
N SER A 93 -18.52 7.36 1.44
CA SER A 93 -19.75 8.16 1.52
C SER A 93 -19.51 9.67 1.45
N SER A 94 -18.25 10.09 1.49
CA SER A 94 -17.83 11.50 1.46
C SER A 94 -17.70 12.01 0.03
N ALA A 95 -17.84 13.32 -0.15
CA ALA A 95 -17.63 13.96 -1.45
C ALA A 95 -16.15 13.84 -1.86
N LEU A 96 -15.92 13.55 -3.14
CA LEU A 96 -14.59 13.58 -3.74
C LEU A 96 -14.11 15.03 -3.97
N PRO A 97 -12.79 15.30 -3.96
CA PRO A 97 -11.69 14.34 -3.77
C PRO A 97 -11.56 13.85 -2.32
N TRP A 98 -10.93 12.70 -2.13
CA TRP A 98 -10.57 12.21 -0.79
C TRP A 98 -9.56 13.17 -0.15
N ASN A 99 -9.94 13.83 0.93
CA ASN A 99 -9.12 14.85 1.59
C ASN A 99 -8.24 14.21 2.66
N ILE A 100 -6.95 14.04 2.37
CA ILE A 100 -5.96 13.49 3.30
C ILE A 100 -5.12 14.63 3.88
N ILE A 101 -4.96 14.62 5.20
CA ILE A 101 -4.05 15.53 5.89
C ILE A 101 -2.66 14.87 6.00
N VAL A 102 -1.63 15.65 5.71
CA VAL A 102 -0.23 15.25 5.75
C VAL A 102 0.42 15.81 7.00
N HIS A 103 1.11 14.95 7.73
CA HIS A 103 1.84 15.30 8.93
C HIS A 103 3.29 14.83 8.81
N PHE A 104 4.18 15.54 9.47
CA PHE A 104 5.57 15.13 9.65
C PHE A 104 5.90 14.97 11.13
N LYS A 105 5.28 15.75 12.03
CA LYS A 105 5.51 15.68 13.47
C LYS A 105 4.50 14.79 14.19
N SER A 106 4.76 14.52 15.47
CA SER A 106 3.83 13.83 16.38
C SER A 106 3.33 12.49 15.83
N PHE A 107 4.24 11.65 15.35
CA PHE A 107 3.88 10.34 14.80
C PHE A 107 3.08 9.51 15.83
N PRO A 108 1.91 8.97 15.47
CA PRO A 108 1.05 8.24 16.40
C PRO A 108 1.54 6.80 16.60
N GLU A 109 2.57 6.64 17.44
CA GLU A 109 3.27 5.39 17.77
C GLU A 109 2.34 4.23 18.19
N LYS A 110 1.17 4.54 18.75
CA LYS A 110 0.21 3.54 19.22
C LYS A 110 -0.67 2.99 18.10
N ASP A 111 -0.89 3.79 17.05
CA ASP A 111 -1.90 3.54 16.02
C ASP A 111 -1.28 3.16 14.67
N LEU A 112 -0.05 3.61 14.41
CA LEU A 112 0.68 3.37 13.17
C LEU A 112 1.96 2.58 13.37
N LEU A 113 2.26 1.71 12.41
CA LEU A 113 3.57 1.08 12.27
C LEU A 113 4.49 2.05 11.52
N HIS A 114 5.76 2.14 11.90
CA HIS A 114 6.76 2.85 11.10
C HIS A 114 6.97 2.20 9.72
N CYS A 115 7.30 3.02 8.73
CA CYS A 115 7.63 2.62 7.36
C CYS A 115 9.00 3.22 6.96
N PRO A 116 10.12 2.68 7.49
CA PRO A 116 11.44 3.30 7.34
C PRO A 116 11.97 3.23 5.90
N SER A 117 11.52 2.27 5.10
CA SER A 117 12.02 2.03 3.74
C SER A 117 10.99 1.34 2.86
N LYS A 118 11.25 1.34 1.55
CA LYS A 118 10.45 0.54 0.59
C LYS A 118 10.61 -0.96 0.81
N ASP A 119 11.74 -1.40 1.38
CA ASP A 119 11.97 -2.81 1.71
C ASP A 119 10.99 -3.29 2.80
N ALA A 120 10.59 -2.42 3.74
CA ALA A 120 9.56 -2.75 4.72
C ALA A 120 8.19 -2.98 4.05
N ILE A 121 7.89 -2.22 2.99
CA ILE A 121 6.66 -2.38 2.19
C ILE A 121 6.73 -3.68 1.37
N GLU A 122 7.88 -3.99 0.75
CA GLU A 122 8.10 -5.24 0.02
C GLU A 122 7.94 -6.45 0.95
N ALA A 123 8.53 -6.40 2.16
CA ALA A 123 8.41 -7.46 3.15
C ALA A 123 6.96 -7.67 3.58
N HIS A 124 6.22 -6.59 3.88
CA HIS A 124 4.79 -6.67 4.19
C HIS A 124 3.97 -7.27 3.06
N PHE A 125 4.16 -6.78 1.83
CA PHE A 125 3.50 -7.30 0.64
C PHE A 125 3.76 -8.80 0.45
N MET A 126 5.02 -9.23 0.53
CA MET A 126 5.39 -10.64 0.39
C MET A 126 4.87 -11.51 1.54
N SER A 127 4.74 -10.96 2.75
CA SER A 127 4.10 -11.65 3.87
C SER A 127 2.64 -11.95 3.56
N CYS A 128 1.87 -10.95 3.14
CA CYS A 128 0.46 -11.13 2.74
C CYS A 128 0.33 -12.13 1.57
N VAL A 129 1.26 -12.11 0.60
CA VAL A 129 1.26 -13.06 -0.52
C VAL A 129 1.46 -14.50 -0.03
N LYS A 130 2.45 -14.72 0.83
CA LYS A 130 2.75 -16.04 1.40
C LYS A 130 1.59 -16.56 2.24
N GLU A 131 0.97 -15.70 3.04
CA GLU A 131 -0.19 -16.05 3.86
C GLU A 131 -1.41 -16.44 3.01
N ALA A 132 -1.70 -15.66 1.96
CA ALA A 132 -2.76 -15.99 1.02
C ALA A 132 -2.50 -17.34 0.31
N ASP A 133 -1.24 -17.65 -0.01
CA ASP A 133 -0.85 -18.95 -0.58
C ASP A 133 -0.90 -20.11 0.43
N ALA A 134 -0.62 -19.83 1.71
CA ALA A 134 -0.77 -20.79 2.79
C ALA A 134 -2.23 -21.27 2.90
N LEU A 135 -3.18 -20.34 2.82
CA LEU A 135 -4.60 -20.65 2.89
C LEU A 135 -5.10 -21.42 1.66
N LYS A 136 -4.68 -21.03 0.47
CA LYS A 136 -5.17 -21.64 -0.78
C LYS A 136 -4.47 -22.95 -1.17
N HIS A 137 -3.15 -22.96 -1.06
CA HIS A 137 -2.29 -23.98 -1.65
C HIS A 137 -1.32 -24.56 -0.64
N LYS A 138 -1.52 -24.32 0.67
CA LYS A 138 -0.61 -24.76 1.74
C LYS A 138 0.84 -24.34 1.48
N SER A 139 1.01 -23.13 0.94
CA SER A 139 2.29 -22.51 0.59
C SER A 139 3.10 -23.23 -0.50
N GLN A 140 2.54 -24.24 -1.18
CA GLN A 140 3.27 -25.02 -2.19
C GLN A 140 3.73 -24.15 -3.35
N VAL A 141 2.83 -23.29 -3.83
CA VAL A 141 3.04 -22.47 -5.01
C VAL A 141 4.11 -21.39 -4.77
N ILE A 142 4.03 -20.65 -3.66
CA ILE A 142 4.97 -19.58 -3.37
C ILE A 142 6.37 -20.11 -3.04
N ASN A 143 6.46 -21.32 -2.47
CA ASN A 143 7.71 -21.99 -2.13
C ASN A 143 8.39 -22.62 -3.36
N GLU A 144 7.64 -23.01 -4.39
CA GLU A 144 8.19 -23.47 -5.68
C GLU A 144 8.75 -22.33 -6.55
N MET A 145 8.36 -21.08 -6.28
CA MET A 145 8.84 -19.91 -7.02
C MET A 145 10.30 -19.59 -6.70
N GLN A 146 11.02 -19.10 -7.71
CA GLN A 146 12.38 -18.61 -7.53
C GLN A 146 12.37 -17.18 -6.97
N LYS A 147 13.46 -16.77 -6.32
CA LYS A 147 13.62 -15.40 -5.79
C LYS A 147 13.41 -14.30 -6.85
N LYS A 148 13.70 -14.60 -8.12
CA LYS A 148 13.45 -13.67 -9.24
C LYS A 148 11.95 -13.45 -9.48
N ASP A 149 11.13 -14.46 -9.25
CA ASP A 149 9.69 -14.42 -9.47
C ASP A 149 9.03 -13.59 -8.35
N HIS A 150 9.48 -13.76 -7.09
CA HIS A 150 9.07 -12.91 -5.97
C HIS A 150 9.39 -11.43 -6.24
N LYS A 151 10.59 -11.14 -6.73
CA LYS A 151 10.97 -9.78 -7.14
C LYS A 151 10.12 -9.25 -8.28
N GLN A 152 9.70 -10.09 -9.23
CA GLN A 152 8.82 -9.68 -10.33
C GLN A 152 7.41 -9.34 -9.87
N LEU A 153 6.88 -10.04 -8.85
CA LEU A 153 5.60 -9.70 -8.21
C LEU A 153 5.67 -8.31 -7.58
N TRP A 154 6.71 -8.06 -6.78
CA TRP A 154 6.94 -6.76 -6.16
C TRP A 154 7.14 -5.64 -7.18
N MET A 155 8.01 -5.87 -8.18
CA MET A 155 8.23 -4.91 -9.26
C MET A 155 6.96 -4.64 -10.07
N GLY A 156 6.07 -5.62 -10.22
CA GLY A 156 4.76 -5.41 -10.85
C GLY A 156 3.92 -4.41 -10.08
N LEU A 157 3.82 -4.56 -8.76
CA LEU A 157 3.11 -3.61 -7.89
C LEU A 157 3.73 -2.20 -7.93
N GLN A 158 5.06 -2.12 -7.96
CA GLN A 158 5.79 -0.84 -7.94
C GLN A 158 5.75 -0.10 -9.30
N ASN A 159 5.97 -0.82 -10.40
CA ASN A 159 6.28 -0.23 -11.72
C ASN A 159 5.04 -0.05 -12.62
N ASP A 160 4.00 -0.87 -12.50
CA ASP A 160 2.77 -0.71 -13.31
C ASP A 160 1.93 0.51 -12.88
N LEU A 161 2.43 1.27 -11.90
CA LEU A 161 1.88 2.55 -11.47
C LEU A 161 2.41 3.74 -12.30
N THR A 162 3.52 3.57 -13.04
CA THR A 162 4.19 4.66 -13.77
C THR A 162 4.16 4.53 -15.30
N SER A 163 3.82 3.35 -15.83
CA SER A 163 3.91 3.07 -17.28
C SER A 163 2.53 2.84 -17.90
N PHE A 164 1.96 3.89 -18.52
CA PHE A 164 0.93 3.73 -19.55
C PHE A 164 1.62 3.18 -20.82
N GLY A 165 1.72 1.86 -20.96
CA GLY A 165 2.29 1.23 -22.15
C GLY A 165 1.88 -0.23 -22.33
N PRO A 166 1.65 -0.70 -23.56
CA PRO A 166 1.16 -2.07 -23.86
C PRO A 166 2.22 -3.18 -23.70
N SER A 167 3.36 -2.90 -23.06
CA SER A 167 4.46 -3.87 -22.86
C SER A 167 4.36 -4.66 -21.55
N THR A 168 3.26 -4.50 -20.79
CA THR A 168 3.00 -5.11 -19.47
C THR A 168 2.67 -6.61 -19.50
N GLY A 169 3.27 -7.38 -20.41
CA GLY A 169 3.01 -8.82 -20.51
C GLY A 169 3.55 -9.63 -19.32
N ASN A 170 4.70 -9.27 -18.74
CA ASN A 170 5.46 -10.27 -17.98
C ASN A 170 5.08 -10.41 -16.50
N SER A 171 4.86 -9.31 -15.75
CA SER A 171 4.39 -9.39 -14.36
C SER A 171 2.91 -9.82 -14.30
N TRP A 172 2.11 -9.35 -15.25
CA TRP A 172 0.73 -9.80 -15.44
C TRP A 172 0.64 -11.26 -15.82
N ASN A 173 1.50 -11.80 -16.68
CA ASN A 173 1.45 -13.23 -17.01
C ASN A 173 1.77 -14.13 -15.80
N ILE A 174 2.47 -13.65 -14.77
CA ILE A 174 2.71 -14.40 -13.52
C ILE A 174 1.51 -14.30 -12.58
N LEU A 175 0.95 -13.09 -12.41
CA LEU A 175 -0.28 -12.86 -11.65
C LEU A 175 -1.51 -13.51 -12.31
N GLN A 176 -1.54 -13.59 -13.64
CA GLN A 176 -2.61 -14.17 -14.46
C GLN A 176 -2.49 -15.68 -14.60
N LYS A 177 -1.26 -16.24 -14.61
CA LYS A 177 -1.08 -17.70 -14.43
C LYS A 177 -1.59 -18.19 -13.08
N LYS A 178 -1.87 -17.28 -12.13
CA LYS A 178 -2.42 -17.56 -10.80
C LYS A 178 -3.46 -16.50 -10.41
N MET A 179 -4.51 -16.35 -11.24
CA MET A 179 -5.66 -15.44 -11.06
C MET A 179 -6.32 -15.52 -9.67
N ASP A 180 -6.05 -16.55 -8.89
CA ASP A 180 -6.49 -16.68 -7.50
C ASP A 180 -5.94 -15.59 -6.57
N PHE A 181 -4.88 -14.86 -6.95
CA PHE A 181 -4.18 -13.93 -6.06
C PHE A 181 -5.01 -12.71 -5.63
N VAL A 182 -5.69 -12.04 -6.57
CA VAL A 182 -6.47 -10.82 -6.29
C VAL A 182 -7.73 -11.15 -5.48
N ILE A 183 -8.39 -12.26 -5.79
CA ILE A 183 -9.54 -12.76 -5.04
C ILE A 183 -9.13 -13.08 -3.60
N SER A 184 -7.99 -13.75 -3.40
CA SER A 184 -7.54 -14.07 -2.05
C SER A 184 -7.01 -12.89 -1.26
N LEU A 185 -6.40 -11.89 -1.89
CA LEU A 185 -6.02 -10.68 -1.16
C LEU A 185 -7.26 -9.94 -0.66
N LEU A 186 -8.32 -9.89 -1.47
CA LEU A 186 -9.61 -9.30 -1.09
C LEU A 186 -10.36 -10.14 -0.04
N GLU A 187 -10.38 -11.47 -0.16
CA GLU A 187 -10.97 -12.38 0.83
C GLU A 187 -10.21 -12.36 2.16
N TYR A 188 -8.87 -12.27 2.11
CA TYR A 188 -8.02 -12.15 3.28
C TYR A 188 -8.26 -10.82 4.02
N ILE A 189 -8.28 -9.71 3.28
CA ILE A 189 -8.61 -8.40 3.85
C ILE A 189 -9.99 -8.44 4.51
N ARG A 190 -10.96 -9.12 3.88
CA ARG A 190 -12.30 -9.35 4.46
C ARG A 190 -12.26 -10.21 5.73
N GLN A 191 -11.39 -11.21 5.83
CA GLN A 191 -11.22 -12.03 7.04
C GLN A 191 -10.53 -11.27 8.17
N GLN A 192 -9.48 -10.49 7.87
CA GLN A 192 -8.77 -9.67 8.87
C GLN A 192 -9.63 -8.54 9.45
N LEU A 193 -10.62 -8.05 8.70
CA LEU A 193 -11.63 -7.11 9.23
C LEU A 193 -12.55 -7.77 10.29
N ASN A 194 -12.69 -9.10 10.29
CA ASN A 194 -13.49 -9.82 11.29
C ASN A 194 -12.67 -10.27 12.50
N ASP A 195 -11.35 -10.49 12.34
CA ASP A 195 -10.44 -10.92 13.42
C ASP A 195 -9.40 -9.83 13.74
N LEU A 196 -9.76 -8.88 14.60
CA LEU A 196 -8.82 -7.89 15.14
C LEU A 196 -7.88 -8.53 16.18
N SER A 197 -6.78 -9.18 15.73
CA SER A 197 -5.52 -9.26 16.52
C SER A 197 -4.27 -9.57 15.66
N PHE A 198 -3.89 -8.64 14.78
CA PHE A 198 -2.73 -8.74 13.87
C PHE A 198 -1.34 -8.90 14.56
N ARG A 199 -1.24 -8.70 15.89
CA ARG A 199 0.05 -8.63 16.58
C ARG A 199 0.77 -9.97 16.75
N SER A 200 0.08 -11.11 16.65
CA SER A 200 0.69 -12.38 17.05
C SER A 200 1.55 -13.05 15.97
N PHE A 201 1.33 -12.75 14.68
CA PHE A 201 1.98 -13.47 13.59
C PHE A 201 3.27 -12.82 13.04
N PHE A 202 3.39 -11.49 13.11
CA PHE A 202 4.61 -10.79 12.70
C PHE A 202 5.84 -11.18 13.55
N VAL A 203 5.61 -11.44 14.85
CA VAL A 203 6.63 -11.92 15.79
C VAL A 203 7.07 -13.35 15.45
N LEU A 204 6.11 -14.22 15.09
CA LEU A 204 6.38 -15.59 14.65
C LEU A 204 7.16 -15.64 13.33
N TRP A 205 6.92 -14.70 12.41
CA TRP A 205 7.65 -14.62 11.15
C TRP A 205 9.12 -14.19 11.32
N LEU A 206 9.42 -13.21 12.19
CA LEU A 206 10.79 -12.85 12.56
C LEU A 206 11.55 -14.02 13.21
N GLN A 207 10.86 -14.88 13.95
CA GLN A 207 11.45 -16.11 14.49
C GLN A 207 11.69 -17.19 13.42
N MET A 208 10.86 -17.27 12.38
CA MET A 208 11.04 -18.26 11.31
C MET A 208 12.15 -17.88 10.31
N ASP A 209 12.36 -16.59 10.04
CA ASP A 209 13.51 -16.15 9.20
C ASP A 209 14.86 -16.40 9.90
N SER A 210 14.87 -16.48 11.23
CA SER A 210 16.05 -16.89 12.01
C SER A 210 16.39 -18.38 11.88
N CYS A 211 15.50 -19.19 11.30
CA CYS A 211 15.69 -20.63 11.10
C CYS A 211 16.15 -21.02 9.68
N ILE A 212 16.40 -20.04 8.80
CA ILE A 212 16.85 -20.28 7.41
C ILE A 212 18.32 -19.85 7.20
N HIS A 213 19.11 -19.81 8.28
CA HIS A 213 20.57 -19.77 8.23
C HIS A 213 21.19 -21.00 8.87
#